data_AF-A0A9Q3JW61-F1
#
_entry.id   AF-A0A9Q3JW61-F1
#
_cell.length_a   1.000
_cell.length_b   1.000
_cell.length_c   1.000
_cell.angle_alpha   90.00
_cell.angle_beta   90.00
_cell.angle_gamma   90.00
#
_symmetry.space_group_name_H-M   'P 1'
#
loop_
_entity.id
_entity.type
_entity.pdbx_description
1 polymer ?
#
loop_
_entity_poly.entity_id
_entity_poly.type
_entity_poly.pdbx_seq_one_letter_code
_entity_poly.pdbx_strand_id
1 'polypeptide(L)'
;MCGENGGKCKKYVCFITLADRISTKRTTGFSPFELQFGQIPVLPIDIETKTFLAVEWHKISTTEELLEARAKQLEGKEEMRRKAAEKLKKSREDSMKYWDRRMAHQLRSPLNPGDLILVYNKAIETNWGLIFKKK
;
A
#
# COMPACT_ATOMS: atom_id res chain seq x y z
N MET A 1 -17.92 2.21 6.97
CA MET A 1 -18.14 0.80 6.51
C MET A 1 -19.55 0.31 6.77
N CYS A 2 -20.25 0.81 7.78
CA CYS A 2 -21.69 1.04 7.68
C CYS A 2 -21.85 2.53 7.41
N GLY A 3 -22.53 2.94 6.34
CA GLY A 3 -22.94 4.34 6.19
C GLY A 3 -24.07 4.64 7.17
N GLU A 4 -24.90 5.63 6.84
CA GLU A 4 -26.14 5.93 7.59
C GLU A 4 -27.12 4.75 7.65
N ASN A 5 -27.01 3.78 6.73
CA ASN A 5 -27.83 2.57 6.71
C ASN A 5 -27.26 1.46 7.62
N GLY A 6 -27.76 1.39 8.85
CA GLY A 6 -27.40 0.40 9.87
C GLY A 6 -27.65 -1.07 9.51
N GLY A 7 -28.48 -1.35 8.49
CA GLY A 7 -28.79 -2.72 8.06
C GLY A 7 -27.60 -3.53 7.52
N LYS A 8 -26.51 -2.87 7.09
CA LYS A 8 -25.29 -3.56 6.62
C LYS A 8 -24.39 -4.04 7.76
N CYS A 9 -24.62 -3.58 8.99
CA CYS A 9 -23.74 -3.84 10.14
C CYS A 9 -23.61 -5.34 10.44
N LYS A 10 -24.73 -6.09 10.40
CA LYS A 10 -24.74 -7.54 10.63
C LYS A 10 -23.78 -8.32 9.73
N LYS A 11 -23.56 -7.88 8.49
CA LYS A 11 -22.63 -8.53 7.55
C LYS A 11 -21.17 -8.34 7.93
N TYR A 12 -20.84 -7.27 8.64
CA TYR A 12 -19.46 -6.91 8.98
C TYR A 12 -19.05 -7.27 10.41
N VAL A 13 -20.00 -7.67 11.27
CA VAL A 13 -19.71 -8.00 12.68
C VAL A 13 -18.55 -8.99 12.79
N CYS A 14 -18.57 -10.10 12.05
CA CYS A 14 -17.50 -11.10 12.10
C CYS A 14 -16.13 -10.55 11.67
N PHE A 15 -16.09 -9.70 10.64
CA PHE A 15 -14.84 -9.10 10.18
C PHE A 15 -14.29 -8.09 11.19
N ILE A 16 -15.16 -7.29 11.80
CA ILE A 16 -14.76 -6.28 12.79
C ILE A 16 -14.29 -6.94 14.09
N THR A 17 -15.00 -7.96 14.58
CA THR A 17 -14.60 -8.67 15.80
C THR A 17 -13.30 -9.42 15.61
N LEU A 18 -13.08 -10.02 14.43
CA LEU A 18 -11.79 -10.62 14.09
C LEU A 18 -10.68 -9.56 14.05
N ALA A 19 -10.90 -8.46 13.32
CA ALA A 19 -9.93 -7.37 13.21
C ALA A 19 -9.54 -6.82 14.59
N ASP A 20 -10.50 -6.64 15.51
CA ASP A 20 -10.23 -6.18 16.86
C ASP A 20 -9.37 -7.16 17.68
N ARG A 21 -9.59 -8.46 17.50
CA ARG A 21 -8.86 -9.54 18.20
C ARG A 21 -7.44 -9.72 17.72
N ILE A 22 -7.17 -9.48 16.43
CA ILE A 22 -5.83 -9.62 15.85
C ILE A 22 -5.02 -8.31 15.87
N SER A 23 -5.66 -7.18 16.20
CA SER A 23 -4.98 -5.89 16.29
C SER A 23 -4.24 -5.73 17.61
N THR A 24 -2.97 -5.35 17.54
CA THR A 24 -2.14 -5.05 18.70
C THR A 24 -2.73 -3.89 19.51
N LYS A 25 -2.90 -4.08 20.82
CA LYS A 25 -3.39 -3.02 21.72
C LYS A 25 -2.21 -2.20 22.24
N ARG A 26 -2.37 -0.88 22.31
CA ARG A 26 -1.33 0.05 22.78
C ARG A 26 -0.92 -0.20 24.23
N THR A 27 -1.86 -0.63 25.09
CA THR A 27 -1.62 -0.82 26.53
C THR A 27 -0.73 -2.02 26.82
N THR A 28 -0.92 -3.13 26.11
CA THR A 28 -0.18 -4.38 26.32
C THR A 28 0.97 -4.56 25.34
N GLY A 29 0.93 -3.89 24.19
CA GLY A 29 1.86 -4.15 23.08
C GLY A 29 1.58 -5.46 22.34
N PHE A 30 0.51 -6.18 22.70
CA PHE A 30 0.11 -7.45 22.09
C PHE A 30 -1.36 -7.41 21.68
N SER A 31 -1.74 -8.22 20.70
CA SER A 31 -3.14 -8.45 20.34
C SER A 31 -3.80 -9.44 21.31
N PRO A 32 -5.13 -9.36 21.50
CA PRO A 32 -5.88 -10.36 22.28
C PRO A 32 -5.64 -11.80 21.81
N PHE A 33 -5.49 -12.01 20.49
CA PHE A 33 -5.18 -13.33 19.93
C PHE A 33 -3.82 -13.85 20.41
N GLU A 34 -2.78 -13.02 20.33
CA GLU A 34 -1.44 -13.40 20.80
C GLU A 34 -1.44 -13.71 22.30
N LEU A 35 -2.16 -12.94 23.10
CA LEU A 35 -2.27 -13.21 24.55
C LEU A 35 -3.01 -14.51 24.85
N GLN A 36 -4.01 -14.86 24.03
CA GLN A 36 -4.83 -16.07 24.23
C GLN A 36 -4.12 -17.35 23.79
N PHE A 37 -3.37 -17.28 22.68
CA PHE A 37 -2.81 -18.47 22.02
C PHE A 37 -1.27 -18.52 22.04
N GLY A 38 -0.60 -17.45 22.47
CA GLY A 38 0.87 -17.37 22.50
C GLY A 38 1.52 -17.32 21.12
N GLN A 39 0.76 -17.05 20.05
CA GLN A 39 1.25 -17.04 18.68
C GLN A 39 0.61 -15.92 17.85
N ILE A 40 1.31 -15.47 16.80
CA ILE A 40 0.82 -14.49 15.85
C ILE A 40 -0.32 -15.13 15.02
N PRO A 41 -1.44 -14.43 14.79
CA PRO A 41 -2.54 -14.97 13.99
C PRO A 41 -2.12 -15.20 12.53
N VAL A 42 -2.43 -16.38 11.98
CA VAL A 42 -2.29 -16.69 10.55
C VAL A 42 -3.56 -16.26 9.83
N LEU A 43 -3.44 -15.37 8.85
CA LEU A 43 -4.57 -14.83 8.09
C LEU A 43 -4.77 -15.60 6.76
N PRO A 44 -5.97 -15.56 6.17
CA PRO A 44 -6.19 -16.18 4.85
C PRO A 44 -5.20 -15.68 3.77
N ILE A 45 -4.83 -14.40 3.82
CA ILE A 45 -3.84 -13.82 2.93
C ILE A 45 -2.45 -14.45 3.11
N ASP A 46 -2.09 -14.84 4.35
CA ASP A 46 -0.81 -15.49 4.63
C ASP A 46 -0.72 -16.84 3.91
N ILE A 47 -1.84 -17.57 3.86
CA ILE A 47 -1.95 -18.86 3.16
C ILE A 47 -1.89 -18.65 1.65
N GLU A 48 -2.69 -17.71 1.12
CA GLU A 48 -2.73 -17.43 -0.32
C GLU A 48 -1.38 -16.97 -0.87
N THR A 49 -0.68 -16.09 -0.15
CA THR A 49 0.63 -15.57 -0.57
C THR A 49 1.81 -16.39 -0.03
N LYS A 50 1.54 -17.50 0.68
CA LYS A 50 2.55 -18.34 1.34
C LYS A 50 3.59 -17.50 2.10
N THR A 51 3.10 -16.56 2.93
CA THR A 51 3.97 -15.74 3.77
C THR A 51 4.74 -16.63 4.75
N PHE A 52 5.70 -16.04 5.46
CA PHE A 52 6.54 -16.79 6.38
C PHE A 52 5.74 -17.64 7.38
N LEU A 53 4.56 -17.16 7.81
CA LEU A 53 3.70 -17.86 8.77
C LEU A 53 2.98 -19.09 8.18
N ALA A 54 2.80 -19.15 6.86
CA ALA A 54 2.07 -20.22 6.19
C ALA A 54 2.97 -21.33 5.61
N VAL A 55 4.29 -21.14 5.61
CA VAL A 55 5.23 -22.16 5.12
C VAL A 55 5.48 -23.19 6.21
N GLU A 56 5.40 -24.47 5.83
CA GLU A 56 5.65 -25.61 6.71
C GLU A 56 7.15 -25.84 6.92
N TRP A 57 7.82 -24.93 7.64
CA TRP A 57 9.27 -24.98 7.85
C TRP A 57 9.77 -26.29 8.48
N HIS A 58 8.93 -26.98 9.25
CA HIS A 58 9.26 -28.26 9.88
C HIS A 58 9.46 -29.40 8.86
N LYS A 59 8.96 -29.26 7.62
CA LYS A 59 9.16 -30.24 6.54
C LYS A 59 10.42 -29.96 5.72
N ILE A 60 11.03 -28.79 5.91
CA ILE A 60 12.24 -28.37 5.21
C ILE A 60 13.43 -28.89 6.02
N SER A 61 14.21 -29.77 5.41
CA SER A 61 15.32 -30.46 6.07
C SER A 61 16.67 -30.12 5.46
N THR A 62 16.70 -29.69 4.20
CA THR A 62 17.94 -29.36 3.48
C THR A 62 18.08 -27.88 3.20
N THR A 63 19.32 -27.43 2.98
CA THR A 63 19.60 -26.05 2.58
C THR A 63 19.01 -25.72 1.21
N GLU A 64 18.96 -26.69 0.29
CA GLU A 64 18.39 -26.52 -1.05
C GLU A 64 16.87 -26.26 -0.98
N GLU A 65 16.13 -27.06 -0.21
CA GLU A 65 14.69 -26.86 0.02
C GLU A 65 14.40 -25.50 0.68
N LEU A 66 15.26 -25.09 1.63
CA LEU A 66 15.14 -23.78 2.28
C LEU A 66 15.31 -22.64 1.25
N LEU A 67 16.33 -22.73 0.40
CA LEU A 67 16.57 -21.75 -0.66
C LEU A 67 15.44 -21.72 -1.67
N GLU A 68 14.90 -22.88 -2.06
CA GLU A 68 13.76 -22.99 -2.96
C GLU A 68 12.50 -22.35 -2.37
N ALA A 69 12.16 -22.66 -1.10
CA ALA A 69 11.02 -22.07 -0.41
C ALA A 69 11.16 -20.55 -0.31
N ARG A 70 12.38 -20.05 -0.02
CA ARG A 70 12.65 -18.61 0.06
C ARG A 70 12.59 -17.93 -1.31
N ALA A 71 13.09 -18.59 -2.36
CA ALA A 71 13.01 -18.09 -3.73
C ALA A 71 11.55 -17.96 -4.19
N LYS A 72 10.70 -18.97 -3.91
CA LYS A 72 9.26 -18.93 -4.20
C LYS A 72 8.55 -17.76 -3.48
N GLN A 73 8.93 -17.46 -2.24
CA GLN A 73 8.41 -16.28 -1.53
C GLN A 73 8.80 -14.96 -2.20
N LEU A 74 10.00 -14.89 -2.78
CA LEU A 74 10.53 -13.69 -3.42
C LEU A 74 10.04 -13.51 -4.86
N GLU A 75 9.74 -14.59 -5.58
CA GLU A 75 9.25 -14.57 -6.96
C GLU A 75 7.95 -13.73 -7.10
N GLY A 76 7.03 -13.84 -6.14
CA GLY A 76 5.78 -13.06 -6.13
C GLY A 76 5.96 -11.54 -6.02
N LYS A 77 7.17 -11.07 -5.67
CA LYS A 77 7.47 -9.64 -5.46
C LYS A 77 7.41 -8.83 -6.75
N GLU A 78 7.91 -9.38 -7.86
CA GLU A 78 7.97 -8.64 -9.11
C GLU A 78 6.58 -8.43 -9.70
N GLU A 79 5.75 -9.47 -9.69
CA GLU A 79 4.34 -9.37 -10.09
C GLU A 79 3.55 -8.44 -9.17
N MET A 80 3.79 -8.48 -7.85
CA MET A 80 3.19 -7.51 -6.92
C MET A 80 3.59 -6.06 -7.24
N ARG A 81 4.87 -5.80 -7.54
CA ARG A 81 5.36 -4.48 -7.95
C ARG A 81 4.71 -4.02 -9.25
N ARG A 82 4.60 -4.91 -10.25
CA ARG A 82 3.94 -4.63 -11.53
C ARG A 82 2.48 -4.23 -11.32
N LYS A 83 1.71 -5.03 -10.59
CA LYS A 83 0.31 -4.72 -10.24
C LYS A 83 0.18 -3.40 -9.47
N ALA A 84 1.09 -3.13 -8.54
CA ALA A 84 1.09 -1.87 -7.79
C ALA A 84 1.36 -0.67 -8.71
N ALA A 85 2.32 -0.77 -9.63
CA ALA A 85 2.61 0.27 -10.61
C ALA A 85 1.41 0.54 -11.53
N GLU A 86 0.73 -0.51 -12.00
CA GLU A 86 -0.50 -0.38 -12.81
C GLU A 86 -1.63 0.32 -12.05
N LYS A 87 -1.89 -0.09 -10.80
CA LYS A 87 -2.88 0.56 -9.94
C LYS A 87 -2.54 2.02 -9.68
N LEU A 88 -1.26 2.32 -9.45
CA LEU A 88 -0.79 3.69 -9.24
C LEU A 88 -0.99 4.55 -10.49
N LYS A 89 -0.64 4.03 -11.68
CA LYS A 89 -0.85 4.71 -12.96
C LYS A 89 -2.34 5.02 -13.16
N LYS A 90 -3.21 4.02 -12.96
CA LYS A 90 -4.66 4.19 -13.06
C LYS A 90 -5.20 5.23 -12.07
N SER A 91 -4.77 5.17 -10.81
CA SER A 91 -5.16 6.14 -9.78
C SER A 91 -4.74 7.58 -10.15
N ARG A 92 -3.55 7.76 -10.73
CA ARG A 92 -3.10 9.06 -11.25
C ARG A 92 -3.95 9.55 -12.42
N GLU A 93 -4.25 8.67 -13.38
CA GLU A 93 -5.13 9.00 -14.51
C GLU A 93 -6.54 9.39 -14.03
N ASP A 94 -7.11 8.65 -13.10
CA ASP A 94 -8.42 8.96 -12.51
C ASP A 94 -8.39 10.28 -11.73
N SER A 95 -7.30 10.54 -11.01
CA SER A 95 -7.08 11.80 -10.29
C SER A 95 -6.95 12.98 -11.25
N MET A 96 -6.20 12.85 -12.35
CA MET A 96 -6.11 13.87 -13.40
C MET A 96 -7.50 14.15 -13.98
N LYS A 97 -8.23 13.12 -14.41
CA LYS A 97 -9.60 13.26 -14.95
C LYS A 97 -10.55 13.94 -13.97
N TYR A 98 -10.45 13.59 -12.68
CA TYR A 98 -11.25 14.22 -11.64
C TYR A 98 -10.94 15.73 -11.52
N TRP A 99 -9.65 16.08 -11.45
CA TRP A 99 -9.23 17.47 -11.32
C TRP A 99 -9.49 18.29 -12.58
N ASP A 100 -9.30 17.73 -13.78
CA ASP A 100 -9.64 18.38 -15.04
C ASP A 100 -11.14 18.73 -15.09
N ARG A 101 -12.00 17.81 -14.68
CA ARG A 101 -13.45 18.07 -14.59
C ARG A 101 -13.77 19.12 -13.53
N ARG A 102 -13.16 19.02 -12.35
CA ARG A 102 -13.42 19.94 -11.23
C ARG A 102 -12.93 21.36 -11.52
N MET A 103 -11.78 21.49 -12.19
CA MET A 103 -11.11 22.74 -12.52
C MET A 103 -11.35 23.16 -13.97
N ALA A 104 -12.35 22.60 -14.64
CA ALA A 104 -12.66 22.90 -16.05
C ALA A 104 -12.84 24.42 -16.30
N HIS A 105 -13.36 25.15 -15.30
CA HIS A 105 -13.52 26.61 -15.35
C HIS A 105 -12.20 27.40 -15.28
N GLN A 106 -11.10 26.78 -14.84
CA GLN A 106 -9.76 27.37 -14.73
C GLN A 106 -8.78 26.82 -15.78
N LEU A 107 -9.19 25.82 -16.57
CA LEU A 107 -8.34 25.25 -17.60
C LEU A 107 -8.06 26.32 -18.67
N ARG A 108 -6.78 26.59 -18.90
CA ARG A 108 -6.34 27.48 -19.98
C ARG A 108 -6.43 26.77 -21.33
N SER A 109 -6.46 27.54 -22.41
CA SER A 109 -6.36 27.01 -23.77
C SER A 109 -5.10 26.14 -23.94
N PRO A 110 -5.12 25.13 -24.83
CA PRO A 110 -3.96 24.30 -25.11
C PRO A 110 -2.77 25.17 -25.54
N LEU A 111 -1.57 24.77 -25.10
CA LEU A 111 -0.31 25.43 -25.50
C LEU A 111 0.05 25.05 -26.93
N ASN A 112 0.52 26.01 -27.70
CA ASN A 112 1.02 25.78 -29.05
C ASN A 112 2.53 25.57 -29.04
N PRO A 113 3.08 24.80 -30.01
CA PRO A 113 4.52 24.71 -30.20
C PRO A 113 5.13 26.11 -30.42
N GLY A 114 6.09 26.49 -29.57
CA GLY A 114 6.72 27.82 -29.60
C GLY A 114 6.29 28.76 -28.47
N ASP A 115 5.25 28.42 -27.71
CA ASP A 115 4.82 29.22 -26.56
C ASP A 115 5.86 29.19 -25.43
N LEU A 116 6.22 30.37 -24.92
CA LEU A 116 7.06 30.51 -23.74
C LEU A 116 6.23 30.27 -22.48
N ILE A 117 6.59 29.23 -21.72
CA ILE A 117 5.98 28.91 -20.43
C ILE A 117 6.98 29.02 -19.29
N LEU A 118 6.51 29.51 -18.15
CA LEU A 118 7.28 29.48 -16.91
C LEU A 118 7.16 28.08 -16.30
N VAL A 119 8.20 27.28 -16.41
CA VAL A 119 8.24 25.95 -15.77
C VAL A 119 8.63 26.15 -14.31
N TYR A 120 7.72 25.79 -13.41
CA TYR A 120 8.02 25.78 -11.99
C TYR A 120 9.03 24.67 -11.65
N ASN A 121 10.25 25.06 -11.28
CA ASN A 121 11.31 24.13 -10.91
C ASN A 121 11.40 23.98 -9.38
N LYS A 122 10.73 22.95 -8.87
CA LYS A 122 10.68 22.65 -7.42
C LYS A 122 12.06 22.38 -6.80
N ALA A 123 13.03 21.89 -7.58
CA ALA A 123 14.37 21.58 -7.07
C ALA A 123 15.17 22.85 -6.70
N ILE A 124 14.94 23.95 -7.42
CA ILE A 124 15.52 25.26 -7.09
C ILE A 124 14.95 25.76 -5.76
N GLU A 125 13.68 25.44 -5.50
CA GLU A 125 13.00 25.90 -4.29
C GLU A 125 13.62 25.38 -2.99
N THR A 126 14.03 24.12 -3.01
CA THR A 126 14.68 23.49 -1.85
C THR A 126 16.12 23.99 -1.66
N ASN A 127 16.75 24.53 -2.71
CA ASN A 127 18.15 24.96 -2.72
C ASN A 127 18.36 26.48 -2.80
N TRP A 128 17.31 27.31 -2.71
CA TRP A 128 17.41 28.78 -2.84
C TRP A 128 18.50 29.38 -1.94
N GLY A 129 18.67 28.88 -0.71
CA GLY A 129 19.68 29.37 0.24
C GLY A 129 21.12 28.95 -0.06
N LEU A 130 21.35 27.97 -0.95
CA LEU A 130 22.68 27.47 -1.32
C LEU A 130 23.21 28.10 -2.61
N ILE A 131 22.32 28.51 -3.51
CA ILE A 131 22.67 29.09 -4.81
C ILE A 131 23.35 30.45 -4.65
N PHE A 132 22.95 31.25 -3.65
CA PHE A 132 23.53 32.58 -3.39
C PHE A 132 24.71 32.57 -2.40
N LYS A 133 25.12 31.40 -1.87
CA LYS A 133 26.27 31.29 -0.95
C LYS A 133 27.63 31.35 -1.64
N LYS A 134 27.67 31.28 -2.98
CA LYS A 134 28.89 31.49 -3.78
C LYS A 134 28.81 32.85 -4.46
N LYS A 135 28.99 33.92 -3.69
CA LYS A 135 29.29 35.25 -4.20
C LYS A 135 30.25 35.95 -3.27
#